data_AF-A0A7W0M8F4-F1
#
_entry.id   AF-A0A7W0M8F4-F1
#
_cell.length_a   1.000
_cell.length_b   1.000
_cell.length_c   1.000
_cell.angle_alpha   90.00
_cell.angle_beta   90.00
_cell.angle_gamma   90.00
#
_symmetry.space_group_name_H-M   'P 1'
#
loop_
_entity.id
_entity.type
_entity.pdbx_description
1 polymer ?
#
loop_
_entity_poly.entity_id
_entity_poly.type
_entity_poly.pdbx_seq_one_letter_code
_entity_poly.pdbx_strand_id
1 'polypeptide(L)'
;MKLFLSIAAALGLALAVWFGWLLNDLRLELKRSAQTVNRDLPVILANTRKSTETLAEVSGDIKELRNLAGVDDAPRDQTLVTYADSVLDLIETQADAKIGTEKLIGKSLSDPVPAKEWVAGARKEAVWLTFRAKSRTELLDRLVRTKFGSDWKIQFGDAQPQSLREWLVENHPPTAESAQQPARDETP
;
A
#
# COMPACT_ATOMS: atom_id res chain seq x y z
N MET A 1 -43.52 17.94 11.39
CA MET A 1 -42.51 17.22 12.19
C MET A 1 -42.57 15.69 12.01
N LYS A 2 -43.74 15.03 12.03
CA LYS A 2 -43.86 13.57 11.88
C LYS A 2 -43.31 13.01 10.54
N LEU A 3 -43.44 13.74 9.44
CA LEU A 3 -42.98 13.31 8.11
C LEU A 3 -41.45 13.17 8.00
N PHE A 4 -40.69 14.10 8.61
CA PHE A 4 -39.22 14.07 8.59
C PHE A 4 -38.64 12.92 9.41
N LEU A 5 -39.29 12.57 10.53
CA LEU A 5 -38.87 11.45 11.37
C LEU A 5 -39.05 10.10 10.67
N SER A 6 -40.14 9.94 9.91
CA SER A 6 -40.41 8.73 9.13
C SER A 6 -39.41 8.53 7.98
N ILE A 7 -38.98 9.60 7.31
CA ILE A 7 -37.99 9.55 6.23
C ILE A 7 -36.61 9.19 6.77
N ALA A 8 -36.20 9.78 7.90
CA ALA A 8 -34.92 9.46 8.54
C ALA A 8 -34.84 7.99 8.99
N ALA A 9 -35.95 7.46 9.53
CA ALA A 9 -36.02 6.05 9.93
C ALA A 9 -35.91 5.09 8.71
N ALA A 10 -36.56 5.44 7.59
CA ALA A 10 -36.50 4.63 6.37
C ALA A 10 -35.08 4.61 5.76
N LEU A 11 -34.38 5.76 5.76
CA LEU A 11 -32.99 5.86 5.31
C LEU A 11 -32.03 5.06 6.20
N GLY A 12 -32.20 5.11 7.52
CA GLY A 12 -31.40 4.31 8.45
C GLY A 12 -31.55 2.80 8.21
N LEU A 13 -32.77 2.34 7.96
CA LEU A 13 -33.05 0.93 7.64
C LEU A 13 -32.43 0.51 6.31
N ALA A 14 -32.53 1.35 5.27
CA ALA A 14 -31.92 1.08 3.98
C ALA A 14 -30.39 0.96 4.08
N LEU A 15 -29.75 1.85 4.83
CA LEU A 15 -28.30 1.80 5.09
C LEU A 15 -27.90 0.54 5.85
N ALA A 16 -28.65 0.15 6.90
CA ALA A 16 -28.35 -1.06 7.67
C ALA A 16 -28.47 -2.34 6.83
N VAL A 17 -29.48 -2.42 5.95
CA VAL A 17 -29.65 -3.56 5.03
C VAL A 17 -28.52 -3.61 4.01
N TRP A 18 -28.14 -2.46 3.43
CA TRP A 18 -27.02 -2.39 2.49
C TRP A 18 -25.70 -2.79 3.16
N PHE A 19 -25.44 -2.30 4.36
CA PHE A 19 -24.22 -2.64 5.12
C PHE A 19 -24.18 -4.11 5.53
N GLY A 20 -25.32 -4.68 5.94
CA GLY A 20 -25.43 -6.10 6.26
C GLY A 20 -25.15 -7.00 5.05
N TRP A 21 -25.62 -6.60 3.85
CA TRP A 21 -25.32 -7.31 2.61
C TRP A 21 -23.82 -7.24 2.26
N LEU A 22 -23.20 -6.08 2.40
CA LEU A 22 -21.77 -5.87 2.11
C LEU A 22 -20.86 -6.65 3.08
N LEU A 23 -21.21 -6.69 4.37
CA LEU A 23 -20.48 -7.49 5.37
C LEU A 23 -20.57 -9.00 5.09
N ASN A 24 -21.71 -9.47 4.56
CA ASN A 24 -21.87 -10.87 4.21
C ASN A 24 -21.00 -11.26 3.01
N ASP A 25 -20.87 -10.38 2.02
CA ASP A 25 -20.05 -10.62 0.83
C ASP A 25 -18.55 -10.64 1.17
N LEU A 26 -18.09 -9.68 1.99
CA LEU A 26 -16.74 -9.66 2.55
C LEU A 26 -16.40 -10.94 3.32
N ARG A 27 -17.36 -11.47 4.11
CA ARG A 27 -17.17 -12.73 4.85
C ARG A 27 -17.03 -13.93 3.92
N LEU A 28 -17.77 -13.96 2.80
CA LEU A 28 -17.69 -15.04 1.82
C LEU A 28 -16.35 -15.01 1.07
N GLU A 29 -15.86 -13.83 0.74
CA GLU A 29 -14.57 -13.63 0.06
C GLU A 29 -13.39 -14.00 0.98
N LEU A 30 -13.43 -13.57 2.24
CA LEU A 30 -12.43 -13.94 3.25
C LEU A 30 -12.37 -15.45 3.48
N LYS A 31 -13.51 -16.15 3.45
CA LYS A 31 -13.54 -17.63 3.55
C LYS A 31 -12.87 -18.31 2.35
N ARG A 32 -13.03 -17.78 1.14
CA ARG A 32 -12.40 -18.33 -0.08
C ARG A 32 -10.89 -18.09 -0.09
N SER A 33 -10.44 -16.92 0.36
CA SER A 33 -9.02 -16.58 0.48
C SER A 33 -8.33 -17.42 1.56
N ALA A 34 -8.98 -17.64 2.72
CA ALA A 34 -8.42 -18.46 3.79
C ALA A 34 -8.26 -19.95 3.41
N GLN A 35 -9.17 -20.49 2.59
CA GLN A 35 -9.07 -21.87 2.10
C GLN A 35 -7.96 -22.06 1.04
N THR A 36 -7.56 -20.99 0.35
CA THR A 36 -6.48 -21.02 -0.65
C THR A 36 -5.10 -20.96 0.01
N VAL A 37 -4.96 -20.23 1.11
CA VAL A 37 -3.67 -20.07 1.82
C VAL A 37 -3.23 -21.33 2.57
N ASN A 38 -4.16 -22.25 2.90
CA ASN A 38 -3.83 -23.49 3.61
C ASN A 38 -3.27 -24.62 2.71
N ARG A 39 -3.09 -24.39 1.40
CA ARG A 39 -2.65 -25.44 0.45
C ARG A 39 -1.21 -25.32 -0.04
N ASP A 40 -0.52 -24.21 0.21
CA ASP A 40 0.79 -23.90 -0.39
C ASP A 40 1.93 -23.70 0.64
N LEU A 41 2.08 -24.62 1.58
CA LEU A 41 3.33 -24.82 2.33
C LEU A 41 3.89 -26.19 1.97
N PRO A 42 4.69 -26.31 0.89
CA PRO A 42 6.14 -26.15 1.05
C PRO A 42 6.86 -25.67 -0.23
N VAL A 43 7.06 -24.36 -0.42
CA VAL A 43 7.96 -23.86 -1.47
C VAL A 43 8.69 -22.59 -1.01
N ILE A 44 9.56 -22.71 0.00
CA ILE A 44 10.49 -21.62 0.40
C ILE A 44 11.92 -21.93 -0.10
N LEU A 45 12.06 -22.76 -1.13
CA LEU A 45 13.34 -22.97 -1.84
C LEU A 45 13.22 -22.97 -3.39
N ALA A 46 12.04 -22.71 -3.97
CA ALA A 46 11.89 -22.57 -5.44
C ALA A 46 11.46 -21.16 -5.91
N ASN A 47 11.31 -20.19 -5.00
CA ASN A 47 10.78 -18.87 -5.33
C ASN A 47 11.71 -17.99 -6.18
N THR A 48 12.99 -18.35 -6.36
CA THR A 48 13.88 -17.58 -7.24
C THR A 48 13.60 -17.81 -8.74
N ARG A 49 13.05 -18.97 -9.13
CA ARG A 49 12.67 -19.21 -10.55
C ARG A 49 11.25 -18.76 -10.87
N LYS A 50 10.31 -18.81 -9.91
CA LYS A 50 8.93 -18.39 -10.15
C LYS A 50 8.79 -16.86 -10.31
N SER A 51 9.65 -16.07 -9.65
CA SER A 51 9.67 -14.61 -9.83
C SER A 51 9.96 -14.18 -11.27
N THR A 52 10.70 -14.96 -12.07
CA THR A 52 10.97 -14.63 -13.48
C THR A 52 9.77 -14.88 -14.38
N GLU A 53 8.97 -15.91 -14.09
CA GLU A 53 7.75 -16.24 -14.84
C GLU A 53 6.59 -15.30 -14.48
N THR A 54 6.42 -14.97 -13.20
CA THR A 54 5.45 -13.93 -12.79
C THR A 54 5.86 -12.56 -13.34
N LEU A 55 7.15 -12.26 -13.48
CA LEU A 55 7.61 -11.03 -14.15
C LEU A 55 7.19 -11.00 -15.62
N ALA A 56 7.18 -12.12 -16.33
CA ALA A 56 6.73 -12.17 -17.72
C ALA A 56 5.21 -11.97 -17.84
N GLU A 57 4.41 -12.62 -16.99
CA GLU A 57 2.95 -12.46 -16.96
C GLU A 57 2.55 -11.04 -16.52
N VAL A 58 3.17 -10.53 -15.45
CA VAL A 58 2.99 -9.15 -14.97
C VAL A 58 3.51 -8.13 -15.99
N SER A 59 4.53 -8.45 -16.80
CA SER A 59 4.98 -7.54 -17.87
C SER A 59 3.93 -7.35 -18.96
N GLY A 60 3.10 -8.36 -19.23
CA GLY A 60 1.98 -8.29 -20.17
C GLY A 60 0.91 -7.31 -19.70
N ASP A 61 0.44 -7.50 -18.47
CA ASP A 61 -0.60 -6.66 -17.84
C ASP A 61 -0.10 -5.21 -17.63
N ILE A 62 1.18 -5.04 -17.29
CA ILE A 62 1.80 -3.71 -17.19
C ILE A 62 1.84 -3.04 -18.56
N LYS A 63 2.11 -3.77 -19.65
CA LYS A 63 2.12 -3.21 -21.00
C LYS A 63 0.75 -2.70 -21.42
N GLU A 64 -0.31 -3.42 -21.06
CA GLU A 64 -1.69 -3.03 -21.35
C GLU A 64 -2.13 -1.82 -20.51
N LEU A 65 -1.84 -1.81 -19.20
CA LEU A 65 -2.09 -0.67 -18.31
C LEU A 65 -1.28 0.58 -18.72
N ARG A 66 -0.05 0.39 -19.20
CA ARG A 66 0.83 1.44 -19.70
C ARG A 66 0.28 2.07 -20.98
N ASN A 67 -0.19 1.24 -21.92
CA ASN A 67 -0.81 1.71 -23.16
C ASN A 67 -2.12 2.45 -22.87
N LEU A 68 -2.93 1.97 -21.92
CA LEU A 68 -4.16 2.64 -21.47
C LEU A 68 -3.89 3.97 -20.76
N ALA A 69 -2.73 4.13 -20.12
CA ALA A 69 -2.32 5.36 -19.43
C ALA A 69 -1.60 6.39 -20.35
N GLY A 70 -1.43 6.10 -21.64
CA GLY A 70 -0.78 7.00 -22.60
C GLY A 70 0.72 7.20 -22.37
N VAL A 71 1.38 6.24 -21.70
CA VAL A 71 2.82 6.30 -21.42
C VAL A 71 3.57 5.51 -22.49
N ASP A 72 3.91 6.16 -23.60
CA ASP A 72 4.70 5.55 -24.68
C ASP A 72 6.16 5.32 -24.25
N ASP A 73 6.63 4.08 -24.43
CA ASP A 73 8.02 3.55 -24.52
C ASP A 73 9.15 4.11 -23.64
N ALA A 74 8.89 4.91 -22.60
CA ALA A 74 9.90 5.30 -21.64
C ALA A 74 10.35 4.06 -20.82
N PRO A 75 11.64 3.68 -20.85
CA PRO A 75 12.13 2.60 -20.00
C PRO A 75 11.93 2.96 -18.53
N ARG A 76 11.36 2.03 -17.76
CA ARG A 76 11.19 2.18 -16.31
C ARG A 76 12.54 2.51 -15.68
N ASP A 77 12.62 3.59 -14.91
CA ASP A 77 13.86 3.98 -14.24
C ASP A 77 14.21 2.91 -13.19
N GLN A 78 15.18 2.06 -13.52
CA GLN A 78 15.65 0.97 -12.67
C GLN A 78 16.15 1.46 -11.32
N THR A 79 16.63 2.70 -11.24
CA THR A 79 17.05 3.34 -10.00
C THR A 79 15.87 3.54 -9.05
N LEU A 80 14.71 3.94 -9.58
CA LEU A 80 13.48 4.11 -8.80
C LEU A 80 12.88 2.76 -8.40
N VAL A 81 12.96 1.75 -9.28
CA VAL A 81 12.51 0.39 -8.96
C VAL A 81 13.30 -0.17 -7.78
N THR A 82 14.64 -0.13 -7.89
CA THR A 82 15.54 -0.67 -6.86
C THR A 82 15.33 0.06 -5.54
N TYR A 83 15.12 1.37 -5.58
CA TYR A 83 14.81 2.17 -4.38
C TYR A 83 13.46 1.82 -3.75
N ALA A 84 12.41 1.64 -4.55
CA ALA A 84 11.10 1.22 -4.04
C ALA A 84 11.19 -0.17 -3.38
N ASP A 85 11.84 -1.12 -4.05
CA ASP A 85 12.00 -2.48 -3.54
C ASP A 85 12.81 -2.48 -2.24
N SER A 86 13.90 -1.71 -2.14
CA SER A 86 14.71 -1.66 -0.91
C SER A 86 13.94 -1.07 0.29
N VAL A 87 13.09 -0.07 0.05
CA VAL A 87 12.19 0.49 1.09
C VAL A 87 11.18 -0.55 1.55
N LEU A 88 10.55 -1.25 0.61
CA LEU A 88 9.51 -2.23 0.91
C LEU A 88 10.10 -3.50 1.56
N ASP A 89 11.28 -3.94 1.14
CA ASP A 89 12.02 -5.04 1.75
C ASP A 89 12.34 -4.73 3.21
N LEU A 90 12.84 -3.51 3.51
CA LEU A 90 13.11 -3.10 4.89
C LEU A 90 11.86 -3.18 5.77
N ILE A 91 10.72 -2.67 5.29
CA ILE A 91 9.45 -2.73 6.02
C ILE A 91 9.01 -4.19 6.21
N GLU A 92 9.14 -5.03 5.19
CA GLU A 92 8.73 -6.43 5.24
C GLU A 92 9.52 -7.23 6.28
N THR A 93 10.79 -6.91 6.51
CA THR A 93 11.60 -7.55 7.56
C THR A 93 11.12 -7.26 8.98
N GLN A 94 10.27 -6.26 9.18
CA GLN A 94 9.76 -5.89 10.51
C GLN A 94 8.56 -6.76 10.90
N ALA A 95 8.84 -7.95 11.45
CA ALA A 95 7.81 -8.96 11.77
C ALA A 95 6.70 -8.46 12.72
N ASP A 96 7.05 -7.63 13.70
CA ASP A 96 6.12 -7.13 14.73
C ASP A 96 5.52 -5.75 14.39
N ALA A 97 5.81 -5.22 13.20
CA ALA A 97 5.30 -3.92 12.78
C ALA A 97 3.88 -4.02 12.22
N LYS A 98 3.09 -2.99 12.52
CA LYS A 98 1.79 -2.73 11.93
C LYS A 98 1.79 -1.37 11.23
N ILE A 99 1.11 -1.27 10.10
CA ILE A 99 0.95 -0.05 9.34
C ILE A 99 -0.53 0.31 9.29
N GLY A 100 -0.82 1.59 9.46
CA GLY A 100 -2.18 2.13 9.43
C GLY A 100 -2.15 3.65 9.35
N THR A 101 -3.33 4.26 9.32
CA THR A 101 -3.48 5.71 9.46
C THR A 101 -3.68 6.07 10.94
N GLU A 102 -3.52 7.33 11.32
CA GLU A 102 -3.83 7.76 12.68
C GLU A 102 -5.34 7.90 12.87
N LYS A 103 -5.87 7.45 14.02
CA LYS A 103 -7.28 7.69 14.37
C LYS A 103 -7.53 9.18 14.60
N LEU A 104 -8.71 9.65 14.19
CA LEU A 104 -9.17 11.02 14.50
C LEU A 104 -9.30 11.29 16.00
N ILE A 105 -9.49 10.23 16.80
CA ILE A 105 -9.65 10.30 18.25
C ILE A 105 -8.76 9.23 18.88
N GLY A 106 -7.73 9.67 19.62
CA GLY A 106 -6.77 8.82 20.31
C GLY A 106 -5.44 8.63 19.54
N LYS A 107 -4.42 8.12 20.23
CA LYS A 107 -3.05 7.92 19.69
C LYS A 107 -2.84 6.48 19.22
N SER A 108 -3.71 5.98 18.37
CA SER A 108 -3.64 4.59 17.89
C SER A 108 -3.86 4.52 16.39
N LEU A 109 -3.38 3.45 15.77
CA LEU A 109 -3.65 3.18 14.36
C LEU A 109 -5.14 2.92 14.12
N SER A 110 -5.68 3.51 13.05
CA SER A 110 -6.90 3.09 12.39
C SER A 110 -6.54 1.96 11.43
N ASP A 111 -7.36 0.91 11.45
CA ASP A 111 -7.25 -0.24 10.54
C ASP A 111 -5.82 -0.79 10.43
N PRO A 112 -5.18 -1.17 11.56
CA PRO A 112 -3.80 -1.63 11.54
C PRO A 112 -3.68 -2.96 10.79
N VAL A 113 -2.80 -2.99 9.79
CA VAL A 113 -2.47 -4.18 9.01
C VAL A 113 -1.03 -4.59 9.32
N PRO A 114 -0.69 -5.88 9.44
CA PRO A 114 0.70 -6.32 9.57
C PRO A 114 1.57 -5.77 8.44
N ALA A 115 2.80 -5.33 8.74
CA ALA A 115 3.69 -4.69 7.77
C ALA A 115 3.89 -5.55 6.51
N LYS A 116 4.05 -6.87 6.70
CA LYS A 116 4.19 -7.83 5.61
C LYS A 116 2.98 -7.84 4.65
N GLU A 117 1.77 -7.78 5.20
CA GLU A 117 0.54 -7.75 4.39
C GLU A 117 0.38 -6.39 3.69
N TRP A 118 0.70 -5.30 4.38
CA TRP A 118 0.71 -3.96 3.79
C TRP A 118 1.71 -3.86 2.62
N VAL A 119 2.92 -4.40 2.79
CA VAL A 119 3.97 -4.42 1.74
C VAL A 119 3.48 -5.16 0.49
N ALA A 120 2.76 -6.27 0.63
CA ALA A 120 2.22 -7.01 -0.53
C ALA A 120 1.28 -6.15 -1.38
N GLY A 121 0.47 -5.28 -0.75
CA GLY A 121 -0.34 -4.28 -1.44
C GLY A 121 0.51 -3.14 -2.02
N ALA A 122 1.40 -2.58 -1.21
CA ALA A 122 2.25 -1.45 -1.57
C ALA A 122 3.20 -1.76 -2.74
N ARG A 123 3.66 -3.00 -2.91
CA ARG A 123 4.47 -3.42 -4.07
C ARG A 123 3.74 -3.21 -5.40
N LYS A 124 2.43 -3.49 -5.46
CA LYS A 124 1.62 -3.28 -6.67
C LYS A 124 1.53 -1.79 -7.01
N GLU A 125 1.29 -0.95 -6.00
CA GLU A 125 1.24 0.50 -6.17
C GLU A 125 2.62 1.07 -6.53
N ALA A 126 3.68 0.59 -5.88
CA ALA A 126 5.06 1.02 -6.13
C ALA A 126 5.48 0.79 -7.59
N VAL A 127 5.06 -0.33 -8.20
CA VAL A 127 5.28 -0.55 -9.64
C VAL A 127 4.70 0.60 -10.45
N TRP A 128 3.45 0.97 -10.21
CA TRP A 128 2.82 2.09 -10.91
C TRP A 128 3.48 3.44 -10.57
N LEU A 129 3.84 3.67 -9.31
CA LEU A 129 4.48 4.91 -8.87
C LEU A 129 5.84 5.13 -9.53
N THR A 130 6.62 4.07 -9.75
CA THR A 130 7.93 4.19 -10.42
C THR A 130 7.85 4.63 -11.88
N PHE A 131 6.68 4.55 -12.54
CA PHE A 131 6.47 5.13 -13.87
C PHE A 131 6.14 6.61 -13.84
N ARG A 132 5.60 7.12 -12.73
CA ARG A 132 5.10 8.50 -12.62
C ARG A 132 5.97 9.41 -11.78
N ALA A 133 6.75 8.85 -10.87
CA ALA A 133 7.65 9.62 -10.03
C ALA A 133 8.86 10.07 -10.87
N LYS A 134 9.23 11.34 -10.72
CA LYS A 134 10.40 11.94 -11.37
C LYS A 134 11.67 11.80 -10.52
N SER A 135 11.54 11.42 -9.24
CA SER A 135 12.65 11.34 -8.30
C SER A 135 12.36 10.35 -7.16
N ARG A 136 13.42 9.97 -6.42
CA ARG A 136 13.29 9.15 -5.20
C ARG A 136 12.47 9.84 -4.12
N THR A 137 12.62 11.16 -3.97
CA THR A 137 11.87 11.96 -2.99
C THR A 137 10.38 11.99 -3.30
N GLU A 138 10.01 12.16 -4.58
CA GLU A 138 8.60 12.10 -5.01
C GLU A 138 8.03 10.68 -4.83
N LEU A 139 8.79 9.66 -5.22
CA LEU A 139 8.39 8.26 -5.05
C LEU A 139 8.14 7.93 -3.58
N LEU A 140 9.04 8.34 -2.69
CA LEU A 140 8.89 8.17 -1.25
C LEU A 140 7.65 8.91 -0.73
N ASP A 141 7.46 10.19 -1.10
CA ASP A 141 6.31 10.99 -0.65
C ASP A 141 4.98 10.33 -1.01
N ARG A 142 4.90 9.77 -2.22
CA ARG A 142 3.71 9.03 -2.67
C ARG A 142 3.56 7.67 -1.98
N LEU A 143 4.65 6.97 -1.69
CA LEU A 143 4.61 5.66 -1.03
C LEU A 143 4.20 5.74 0.45
N VAL A 144 4.63 6.80 1.15
CA VAL A 144 4.36 7.00 2.58
C VAL A 144 3.03 7.72 2.85
N ARG A 145 2.24 7.98 1.81
CA ARG A 145 0.93 8.63 1.91
C ARG A 145 -0.15 7.75 1.30
N THR A 146 -1.34 7.87 1.86
CA THR A 146 -2.56 7.32 1.27
C THR A 146 -2.95 8.12 0.03
N LYS A 147 -3.80 7.54 -0.83
CA LYS A 147 -4.42 8.25 -1.96
C LYS A 147 -5.22 9.51 -1.58
N PHE A 148 -5.54 9.68 -0.29
CA PHE A 148 -6.25 10.84 0.25
C PHE A 148 -5.31 11.87 0.91
N GLY A 149 -3.99 11.65 0.82
CA GLY A 149 -2.96 12.57 1.35
C GLY A 149 -2.64 12.39 2.84
N SER A 150 -3.32 11.49 3.55
CA SER A 150 -2.95 11.16 4.93
C SER A 150 -1.66 10.36 4.99
N ASP A 151 -0.79 10.65 5.95
CA ASP A 151 0.47 9.91 6.14
C ASP A 151 0.22 8.52 6.73
N TRP A 152 0.95 7.53 6.21
CA TRP A 152 1.04 6.22 6.83
C TRP A 152 1.86 6.32 8.13
N LYS A 153 1.42 5.57 9.14
CA LYS A 153 2.10 5.41 10.42
C LYS A 153 2.54 3.96 10.59
N ILE A 154 3.67 3.77 11.26
CA ILE A 154 4.18 2.45 11.66
C ILE A 154 4.17 2.33 13.18
N GLN A 155 3.80 1.15 13.68
CA GLN A 155 3.73 0.85 15.11
C GLN A 155 4.38 -0.50 15.39
N PHE A 156 5.23 -0.57 16.42
CA PHE A 156 5.88 -1.80 16.87
C PHE A 156 5.29 -2.21 18.23
N GLY A 157 4.66 -3.39 18.29
CA GLY A 157 3.99 -3.86 19.52
C GLY A 157 3.00 -2.83 20.08
N ASP A 158 3.17 -2.46 21.35
CA ASP A 158 2.34 -1.48 22.06
C ASP A 158 2.94 -0.05 22.06
N ALA A 159 4.00 0.21 21.29
CA ALA A 159 4.59 1.54 21.18
C ALA A 159 3.61 2.55 20.54
N GLN A 160 3.87 3.84 20.68
CA GLN A 160 3.07 4.86 19.99
C GLN A 160 3.33 4.77 18.46
N PRO A 161 2.30 4.95 17.62
CA PRO A 161 2.50 5.07 16.19
C PRO A 161 3.41 6.24 15.84
N GLN A 162 4.39 6.00 14.98
CA GLN A 162 5.29 7.03 14.45
C GLN A 162 5.10 7.19 12.95
N SER A 163 5.53 8.32 12.39
CA SER A 163 5.47 8.55 10.94
C SER A 163 6.28 7.50 10.19
N LEU A 164 5.69 6.85 9.18
CA LEU A 164 6.42 5.89 8.35
C LEU A 164 7.59 6.57 7.63
N ARG A 165 7.40 7.83 7.21
CA ARG A 165 8.45 8.61 6.57
C ARG A 165 9.64 8.86 7.50
N GLU A 166 9.37 9.33 8.71
CA GLU A 166 10.43 9.63 9.70
C GLU A 166 11.19 8.35 10.04
N TRP A 167 10.46 7.26 10.31
CA TRP A 167 11.06 5.97 10.57
C TRP A 167 11.94 5.49 9.41
N LEU A 168 11.50 5.67 8.15
CA LEU A 168 12.31 5.31 6.98
C LEU A 168 13.56 6.20 6.83
N VAL A 169 13.49 7.49 7.14
CA VAL A 169 14.66 8.38 7.13
C VAL A 169 15.69 7.93 8.17
N GLU A 170 15.25 7.43 9.31
CA GLU A 170 16.14 6.95 10.38
C GLU A 170 16.73 5.56 10.08
N ASN A 171 15.98 4.68 9.42
CA ASN A 171 16.32 3.26 9.30
C ASN A 171 16.72 2.81 7.88
N HIS A 172 16.55 3.65 6.87
CA HIS A 172 16.90 3.35 5.48
C HIS A 172 17.89 4.39 4.93
N PRO A 173 19.21 4.09 4.87
CA PRO A 173 20.23 5.04 4.43
C PRO A 173 19.94 5.72 3.07
N PRO A 174 19.48 4.99 2.03
CA PRO A 174 19.13 5.63 0.75
C PRO A 174 17.97 6.64 0.87
N THR A 175 17.06 6.45 1.84
CA THR A 175 16.00 7.42 2.13
C THR A 175 16.54 8.64 2.86
N ALA A 176 17.45 8.44 3.82
CA ALA A 176 18.12 9.55 4.52
C ALA A 176 18.85 10.48 3.54
N GLU A 177 19.58 9.92 2.58
CA GLU A 177 20.27 10.65 1.52
C GLU A 177 19.28 11.43 0.64
N SER A 178 18.19 10.78 0.23
CA SER A 178 17.17 11.39 -0.64
C SER A 178 16.38 12.50 0.07
N ALA A 179 16.23 12.41 1.39
CA ALA A 179 15.60 13.44 2.21
C ALA A 179 16.47 14.70 2.38
N GLN A 180 17.79 14.56 2.25
CA GLN A 180 18.75 15.67 2.34
C GLN A 180 18.97 16.38 1.00
N GLN A 181 18.62 15.74 -0.13
CA GLN A 181 18.65 16.40 -1.43
C GLN A 181 17.46 17.35 -1.54
N PRO A 182 17.69 18.69 -1.57
CA PRO A 182 16.62 19.61 -1.93
C PRO A 182 16.11 19.22 -3.31
N ALA A 183 14.80 19.40 -3.55
CA ALA A 183 14.20 19.23 -4.87
C ALA A 183 14.99 20.09 -5.85
N ARG A 184 15.93 19.47 -6.58
CA ARG A 184 16.79 20.18 -7.51
C ARG A 184 15.90 20.64 -8.65
N ASP A 185 15.62 21.93 -8.64
CA ASP A 185 15.19 22.78 -9.74
C ASP A 185 14.34 22.07 -10.79
N GLU A 186 13.03 22.03 -10.56
CA GLU A 186 12.06 22.00 -11.64
C GLU A 186 12.22 23.31 -12.44
N THR A 187 13.18 23.31 -13.37
CA THR A 187 13.22 24.31 -14.43
C THR A 187 12.20 23.86 -15.49
N PRO A 188 11.23 24.71 -15.86
CA PRO A 188 10.21 24.38 -16.86
C PRO A 188 10.79 24.15 -18.26
#